data_AF-A0A973INA4-F1
#
_entry.id   AF-A0A973INA4-F1
#
_cell.length_a   1.000
_cell.length_b   1.000
_cell.length_c   1.000
_cell.angle_alpha   90.00
_cell.angle_beta   90.00
_cell.angle_gamma   90.00
#
_symmetry.space_group_name_H-M   'P 1'
#
loop_
_entity.id
_entity.type
_entity.pdbx_description
1 polymer ?
#
loop_
_entity_poly.entity_id
_entity_poly.type
_entity_poly.pdbx_seq_one_letter_code
_entity_poly.pdbx_strand_id
1 'polypeptide(L)'
;MISIFFSIQLQAQDRKELEIKRKKTQKEIEYTNSLIKKTRLEKKNSMNQLLVLNKKISAREELINNMQSEIQYLDSRINILNIKLDSLEKDLIQLKHAYAQMIVFAYKTRSAYDKLIFVLSAENFNKSYRRLRYLQYYGEYRQKQITHIINTKTEMKNILLQLKEKKNQKEQLKSETEKEKLELSKDKEEQTKILSNLKKQESELLKKLNEQKKADKQLQESIKRLIAEEMRKAREEAERKAKALAEQRAKENAKNKNNKTETNVANKTTSTNENKSTHTELLLTPEEQLLNDKFEANRGKLPWPTERGVILSSYGEHEHAVLKGVKVRNDGVYISTLPNAKVRSIFDGEVSKVLAIPGKNKIVLIKHGNYFTVYANLSDVFVQPGQKVKTKQNIGTASTDLDEDKTYVELQIWNGNIKLNPELWIAHSN
;
A
#
# COMPACT_ATOMS: atom_id res chain seq x y z
N MET A 1 5.98 4.09 -72.26
CA MET A 1 5.27 4.20 -70.97
C MET A 1 6.16 3.64 -69.88
N ILE A 2 6.67 4.47 -68.98
CA ILE A 2 7.48 4.04 -67.84
C ILE A 2 6.65 4.30 -66.58
N SER A 3 6.20 3.22 -65.92
CA SER A 3 5.33 3.31 -64.75
C SER A 3 6.11 3.74 -63.51
N ILE A 4 5.79 4.93 -63.00
CA ILE A 4 6.33 5.47 -61.75
C ILE A 4 5.66 4.72 -60.58
N PHE A 5 6.37 3.74 -60.01
CA PHE A 5 5.90 2.92 -58.89
C PHE A 5 6.94 2.85 -57.77
N PHE A 6 7.53 4.00 -57.39
CA PHE A 6 8.65 4.03 -56.43
C PHE A 6 8.66 5.24 -55.49
N SER A 7 7.70 5.33 -54.56
CA SER A 7 7.73 6.33 -53.47
C SER A 7 7.04 5.95 -52.15
N ILE A 8 6.23 4.86 -52.10
CA ILE A 8 5.40 4.55 -50.92
C ILE A 8 6.15 3.75 -49.83
N GLN A 9 7.26 3.07 -50.16
CA GLN A 9 7.92 2.14 -49.22
C GLN A 9 8.71 2.80 -48.08
N LEU A 10 9.31 3.99 -48.25
CA LEU A 10 10.19 4.56 -47.21
C LEU A 10 9.44 5.10 -45.97
N GLN A 11 8.27 5.72 -46.11
CA GLN A 11 7.49 6.21 -44.94
C GLN A 11 6.94 5.07 -44.08
N ALA A 12 6.69 3.89 -44.66
CA ALA A 12 6.16 2.74 -43.93
C ALA A 12 7.16 2.15 -42.93
N GLN A 13 8.47 2.30 -43.19
CA GLN A 13 9.57 1.78 -42.38
C GLN A 13 9.59 2.46 -41.00
N ASP A 14 9.65 3.79 -40.99
CA ASP A 14 9.78 4.65 -39.80
C ASP A 14 8.57 4.54 -38.85
N ARG A 15 7.35 4.48 -39.43
CA ARG A 15 6.12 4.20 -38.67
C ARG A 15 6.15 2.84 -37.96
N LYS A 16 6.70 1.81 -38.61
CA LYS A 16 6.82 0.46 -38.06
C LYS A 16 7.82 0.43 -36.90
N GLU A 17 8.94 1.13 -37.04
CA GLU A 17 9.97 1.27 -36.02
C GLU A 17 9.45 2.02 -34.78
N LEU A 18 8.78 3.16 -34.97
CA LEU A 18 8.10 3.89 -33.89
C LEU A 18 7.05 3.03 -33.16
N GLU A 19 6.34 2.16 -33.89
CA GLU A 19 5.39 1.23 -33.27
C GLU A 19 6.08 0.10 -32.49
N ILE A 20 7.22 -0.41 -32.96
CA ILE A 20 8.07 -1.37 -32.22
C ILE A 20 8.61 -0.70 -30.95
N LYS A 21 9.08 0.55 -31.04
CA LYS A 21 9.54 1.36 -29.91
C LYS A 21 8.42 1.57 -28.88
N ARG A 22 7.19 1.88 -29.33
CA ARG A 22 5.99 1.96 -28.46
C ARG A 22 5.68 0.63 -27.78
N LYS A 23 5.73 -0.48 -28.52
CA LYS A 23 5.53 -1.84 -27.96
C LYS A 23 6.58 -2.18 -26.91
N LYS A 24 7.83 -1.73 -27.06
CA LYS A 24 8.89 -1.89 -26.05
C LYS A 24 8.62 -1.03 -24.81
N THR A 25 8.39 0.27 -24.97
CA THR A 25 8.09 1.19 -23.86
C THR A 25 6.85 0.77 -23.07
N GLN A 26 5.78 0.31 -23.75
CA GLN A 26 4.57 -0.18 -23.10
C GLN A 26 4.83 -1.43 -22.25
N LYS A 27 5.61 -2.40 -22.75
CA LYS A 27 6.04 -3.57 -21.97
C LYS A 27 6.90 -3.19 -20.78
N GLU A 28 7.77 -2.20 -20.91
CA GLU A 28 8.58 -1.69 -19.81
C GLU A 28 7.74 -0.98 -18.75
N ILE A 29 6.67 -0.28 -19.13
CA ILE A 29 5.67 0.32 -18.22
C ILE A 29 4.86 -0.77 -17.51
N GLU A 30 4.39 -1.78 -18.23
CA GLU A 30 3.63 -2.90 -17.64
C GLU A 30 4.50 -3.72 -16.67
N TYR A 31 5.75 -3.99 -17.04
CA TYR A 31 6.74 -4.59 -16.15
C TYR A 31 6.96 -3.73 -14.89
N THR A 32 7.24 -2.42 -15.04
CA THR A 32 7.41 -1.52 -13.88
C THR A 32 6.14 -1.44 -13.01
N ASN A 33 4.95 -1.45 -13.61
CA ASN A 33 3.68 -1.47 -12.86
C ASN A 33 3.49 -2.79 -12.10
N SER A 34 3.84 -3.94 -12.70
CA SER A 34 3.84 -5.24 -12.00
C SER A 34 4.86 -5.27 -10.87
N LEU A 35 6.02 -4.63 -11.05
CA LEU A 35 7.03 -4.46 -10.01
C LEU A 35 6.49 -3.58 -8.88
N ILE A 36 5.79 -2.49 -9.19
CA ILE A 36 5.11 -1.64 -8.20
C ILE A 36 3.99 -2.40 -7.48
N LYS A 37 3.20 -3.25 -8.16
CA LYS A 37 2.20 -4.13 -7.51
C LYS A 37 2.89 -5.12 -6.55
N LYS A 38 3.97 -5.79 -6.99
CA LYS A 38 4.78 -6.68 -6.15
C LYS A 38 5.40 -5.95 -4.96
N THR A 39 6.04 -4.80 -5.17
CA THR A 39 6.61 -3.98 -4.09
C THR A 39 5.54 -3.38 -3.17
N ARG A 40 4.29 -3.19 -3.61
CA ARG A 40 3.17 -2.88 -2.71
C ARG A 40 2.74 -4.08 -1.87
N LEU A 41 2.77 -5.28 -2.42
CA LEU A 41 2.50 -6.53 -1.68
C LEU A 41 3.62 -6.83 -0.68
N GLU A 42 4.88 -6.68 -1.09
CA GLU A 42 6.05 -6.72 -0.22
C GLU A 42 5.96 -5.64 0.86
N LYS A 43 5.63 -4.38 0.52
CA LYS A 43 5.39 -3.31 1.50
C LYS A 43 4.27 -3.66 2.49
N LYS A 44 3.22 -4.38 2.09
CA LYS A 44 2.20 -4.89 3.02
C LYS A 44 2.77 -5.97 3.97
N ASN A 45 3.58 -6.90 3.44
CA ASN A 45 4.24 -7.92 4.25
C ASN A 45 5.29 -7.33 5.19
N SER A 46 6.12 -6.41 4.72
CA SER A 46 7.09 -5.65 5.51
C SER A 46 6.44 -4.69 6.49
N MET A 47 5.25 -4.17 6.21
CA MET A 47 4.45 -3.42 7.20
C MET A 47 3.94 -4.35 8.31
N ASN A 48 3.51 -5.56 7.99
CA ASN A 48 3.14 -6.56 8.99
C ASN A 48 4.36 -6.99 9.83
N GLN A 49 5.52 -7.20 9.20
CA GLN A 49 6.79 -7.47 9.88
C GLN A 49 7.18 -6.29 10.80
N LEU A 50 7.06 -5.05 10.32
CA LEU A 50 7.33 -3.84 11.09
C LEU A 50 6.36 -3.68 12.28
N LEU A 51 5.09 -4.05 12.12
CA LEU A 51 4.12 -4.07 13.23
C LEU A 51 4.48 -5.10 14.30
N VAL A 52 4.89 -6.31 13.89
CA VAL A 52 5.38 -7.35 14.83
C VAL A 52 6.67 -6.90 15.52
N LEU A 53 7.62 -6.34 14.76
CA LEU A 53 8.88 -5.82 15.29
C LEU A 53 8.67 -4.64 16.24
N ASN A 54 7.74 -3.72 15.94
CA ASN A 54 7.36 -2.62 16.85
C ASN A 54 6.75 -3.15 18.14
N LYS A 55 5.89 -4.18 18.08
CA LYS A 55 5.35 -4.84 19.29
C LYS A 55 6.48 -5.51 20.11
N LYS A 56 7.42 -6.18 19.45
CA LYS A 56 8.60 -6.79 20.08
C LYS A 56 9.48 -5.74 20.77
N ILE A 57 9.78 -4.65 20.08
CA ILE A 57 10.54 -3.49 20.62
C ILE A 57 9.82 -2.93 21.85
N SER A 58 8.52 -2.62 21.75
CA SER A 58 7.74 -2.07 22.86
C SER A 58 7.71 -2.98 24.09
N ALA A 59 7.50 -4.28 23.89
CA ALA A 59 7.50 -5.26 24.99
C ALA A 59 8.90 -5.41 25.62
N ARG A 60 9.97 -5.31 24.83
CA ARG A 60 11.36 -5.36 25.31
C ARG A 60 11.75 -4.09 26.06
N GLU A 61 11.28 -2.92 25.63
CA GLU A 61 11.43 -1.65 26.37
C GLU A 61 10.70 -1.68 27.71
N GLU A 62 9.47 -2.21 27.75
CA GLU A 62 8.72 -2.41 28.99
C GLU A 62 9.45 -3.38 29.95
N LEU A 63 9.92 -4.52 29.43
CA LEU A 63 10.73 -5.47 30.21
C LEU A 63 11.98 -4.81 30.81
N ILE A 64 12.75 -4.07 30.00
CA ILE A 64 13.95 -3.35 30.46
C ILE A 64 13.61 -2.31 31.55
N ASN A 65 12.49 -1.60 31.42
CA ASN A 65 12.04 -0.62 32.42
C ASN A 65 11.62 -1.31 33.74
N ASN A 66 10.97 -2.47 33.66
CA ASN A 66 10.61 -3.28 34.83
C ASN A 66 11.87 -3.82 35.54
N MET A 67 12.83 -4.36 34.80
CA MET A 67 14.12 -4.82 35.35
C MET A 67 14.91 -3.67 35.99
N GLN A 68 14.92 -2.48 35.39
CA GLN A 68 15.55 -1.28 35.99
C GLN A 68 14.86 -0.87 37.31
N SER A 69 13.53 -0.93 37.36
CA SER A 69 12.75 -0.63 38.56
C SER A 69 13.04 -1.65 39.68
N GLU A 70 13.19 -2.93 39.34
CA GLU A 70 13.58 -3.98 40.29
C GLU A 70 15.04 -3.80 40.76
N ILE A 71 15.98 -3.39 39.89
CA ILE A 71 17.34 -3.01 40.30
C ILE A 71 17.33 -1.86 41.32
N GLN A 72 16.51 -0.82 41.10
CA GLN A 72 16.36 0.30 42.04
C GLN A 72 15.74 -0.13 43.38
N TYR A 73 14.78 -1.04 43.36
CA TYR A 73 14.21 -1.64 44.56
C TYR A 73 15.26 -2.46 45.34
N LEU A 74 16.05 -3.29 44.64
CA LEU A 74 17.15 -4.05 45.23
C LEU A 74 18.22 -3.13 45.83
N ASP A 75 18.58 -2.03 45.17
CA ASP A 75 19.50 -1.02 45.72
C ASP A 75 18.97 -0.36 46.98
N SER A 76 17.69 0.02 46.98
CA SER A 76 17.02 0.57 48.17
C SER A 76 17.05 -0.44 49.33
N ARG A 77 16.81 -1.73 49.05
CA ARG A 77 16.86 -2.79 50.06
C ARG A 77 18.29 -3.05 50.56
N ILE A 78 19.28 -3.04 49.68
CA ILE A 78 20.72 -3.17 50.01
C ILE A 78 21.15 -2.02 50.93
N ASN A 79 20.72 -0.78 50.64
CA ASN A 79 21.02 0.39 51.47
C ASN A 79 20.43 0.25 52.89
N ILE A 80 19.16 -0.12 53.00
CA ILE A 80 18.50 -0.38 54.30
C ILE A 80 19.23 -1.48 55.10
N LEU A 81 19.66 -2.55 54.42
CA LEU A 81 20.42 -3.64 55.07
C LEU A 81 21.82 -3.18 55.53
N ASN A 82 22.51 -2.33 54.76
CA ASN A 82 23.79 -1.74 55.19
C ASN A 82 23.60 -0.85 56.43
N ILE A 83 22.62 0.06 56.41
CA ILE A 83 22.33 0.96 57.56
C ILE A 83 22.04 0.15 58.83
N LYS A 84 21.29 -0.96 58.72
CA LYS A 84 21.02 -1.86 59.84
C LYS A 84 22.25 -2.68 60.26
N LEU A 85 23.13 -3.03 59.33
CA LEU A 85 24.40 -3.70 59.64
C LEU A 85 25.31 -2.76 60.45
N ASP A 86 25.46 -1.51 60.00
CA ASP A 86 26.25 -0.47 60.67
C ASP A 86 25.73 -0.15 62.08
N SER A 87 24.41 -0.17 62.30
CA SER A 87 23.84 0.03 63.64
C SER A 87 24.13 -1.15 64.56
N LEU A 88 23.92 -2.39 64.10
CA LEU A 88 24.21 -3.58 64.89
C LEU A 88 25.71 -3.75 65.19
N GLU A 89 26.60 -3.29 64.29
CA GLU A 89 28.03 -3.26 64.55
C GLU A 89 28.39 -2.29 65.68
N LYS A 90 27.83 -1.07 65.65
CA LYS A 90 28.00 -0.07 66.72
C LYS A 90 27.46 -0.59 68.06
N ASP A 91 26.26 -1.17 68.07
CA ASP A 91 25.67 -1.78 69.27
C ASP A 91 26.55 -2.91 69.82
N LEU A 92 27.04 -3.80 68.94
CA LEU A 92 27.91 -4.91 69.31
C LEU A 92 29.25 -4.43 69.89
N ILE A 93 29.80 -3.31 69.39
CA ILE A 93 31.00 -2.68 69.95
C ILE A 93 30.72 -2.15 71.37
N GLN A 94 29.62 -1.41 71.55
CA GLN A 94 29.24 -0.86 72.86
C GLN A 94 28.98 -1.96 73.89
N LEU A 95 28.22 -3.01 73.52
CA LEU A 95 27.93 -4.15 74.38
C LEU A 95 29.20 -4.91 74.78
N LYS A 96 30.12 -5.15 73.83
CA LYS A 96 31.43 -5.77 74.13
C LYS A 96 32.26 -4.92 75.08
N HIS A 97 32.29 -3.59 74.89
CA HIS A 97 33.03 -2.68 75.76
C HIS A 97 32.47 -2.67 77.19
N ALA A 98 31.15 -2.52 77.35
CA ALA A 98 30.49 -2.60 78.65
C ALA A 98 30.69 -3.97 79.33
N TYR A 99 30.59 -5.07 78.57
CA TYR A 99 30.86 -6.41 79.08
C TYR A 99 32.32 -6.60 79.49
N ALA A 100 33.28 -6.06 78.74
CA ALA A 100 34.70 -6.11 79.09
C ALA A 100 34.98 -5.39 80.42
N GLN A 101 34.43 -4.19 80.63
CA GLN A 101 34.52 -3.49 81.92
C GLN A 101 33.92 -4.32 83.06
N MET A 102 32.76 -4.93 82.83
CA MET A 102 32.05 -5.78 83.78
C MET A 102 32.85 -7.05 84.16
N ILE A 103 33.59 -7.62 83.21
CA ILE A 103 34.51 -8.75 83.42
C ILE A 103 35.78 -8.32 84.16
N VAL A 104 36.39 -7.18 83.82
CA VAL A 104 37.55 -6.63 84.55
C VAL A 104 37.21 -6.35 86.01
N PHE A 105 36.03 -5.77 86.29
CA PHE A 105 35.54 -5.60 87.65
C PHE A 105 35.36 -6.95 88.35
N ALA A 106 34.66 -7.90 87.72
CA ALA A 106 34.43 -9.23 88.28
C ALA A 106 35.72 -10.02 88.55
N TYR A 107 36.78 -9.79 87.77
CA TYR A 107 38.12 -10.35 87.99
C TYR A 107 38.80 -9.71 89.21
N LYS A 108 38.72 -8.39 89.34
CA LYS A 108 39.26 -7.66 90.51
C LYS A 108 38.54 -8.01 91.82
N THR A 109 37.27 -8.43 91.75
CA THR A 109 36.45 -8.84 92.92
C THR A 109 36.20 -10.35 92.95
N ARG A 110 37.13 -11.17 92.44
CA ARG A 110 36.86 -12.59 92.17
C ARG A 110 36.88 -13.48 93.41
N SER A 111 37.60 -13.12 94.47
CA SER A 111 37.82 -14.03 95.60
C SER A 111 36.51 -14.40 96.28
N ALA A 112 36.41 -15.65 96.76
CA ALA A 112 35.32 -16.05 97.64
C ALA A 112 35.34 -15.22 98.94
N TYR A 113 36.54 -14.89 99.42
CA TYR A 113 36.76 -13.98 100.54
C TYR A 113 36.18 -12.59 100.27
N ASP A 114 36.50 -11.96 99.12
CA ASP A 114 36.01 -10.61 98.77
C ASP A 114 34.48 -10.53 98.70
N LYS A 115 33.81 -11.60 98.23
CA LYS A 115 32.35 -11.66 98.14
C LYS A 115 31.71 -11.90 99.51
N LEU A 116 32.27 -12.80 100.31
CA LEU A 116 31.80 -13.06 101.67
C LEU A 116 32.02 -11.83 102.56
N ILE A 117 33.21 -11.22 102.55
CA ILE A 117 33.48 -10.01 103.31
C ILE A 117 32.60 -8.84 102.83
N PHE A 118 32.32 -8.71 101.52
CA PHE A 118 31.36 -7.70 101.05
C PHE A 118 29.95 -7.90 101.61
N VAL A 119 29.44 -9.14 101.68
CA VAL A 119 28.12 -9.44 102.26
C VAL A 119 28.12 -9.31 103.79
N LEU A 120 29.17 -9.75 104.47
CA LEU A 120 29.27 -9.82 105.93
C LEU A 120 29.72 -8.50 106.59
N SER A 121 30.45 -7.63 105.89
CA SER A 121 30.82 -6.27 106.35
C SER A 121 29.66 -5.26 106.28
N ALA A 122 28.42 -5.73 106.29
CA ALA A 122 27.25 -4.86 106.29
C ALA A 122 26.86 -4.53 107.73
N GLU A 123 26.57 -3.26 108.01
CA GLU A 123 26.23 -2.77 109.36
C GLU A 123 25.01 -3.48 110.00
N ASN A 124 24.17 -4.13 109.21
CA ASN A 124 23.04 -4.93 109.69
C ASN A 124 22.60 -5.99 108.67
N PHE A 125 21.78 -6.94 109.13
CA PHE A 125 21.26 -8.06 108.35
C PHE A 125 20.49 -7.63 107.08
N ASN A 126 19.67 -6.57 107.13
CA ASN A 126 18.94 -6.06 105.96
C ASN A 126 19.91 -5.53 104.89
N LYS A 127 20.94 -4.77 105.27
CA LYS A 127 22.02 -4.34 104.37
C LYS A 127 22.78 -5.54 103.79
N SER A 128 23.06 -6.57 104.60
CA SER A 128 23.72 -7.82 104.16
C SER A 128 22.88 -8.58 103.13
N TYR A 129 21.60 -8.81 103.42
CA TYR A 129 20.64 -9.47 102.51
C TYR A 129 20.51 -8.71 101.18
N ARG A 130 20.41 -7.37 101.22
CA ARG A 130 20.41 -6.54 100.00
C ARG A 130 21.69 -6.72 99.18
N ARG A 131 22.87 -6.70 99.81
CA ARG A 131 24.16 -6.97 99.14
C ARG A 131 24.19 -8.36 98.47
N LEU A 132 23.68 -9.40 99.15
CA LEU A 132 23.56 -10.74 98.57
C LEU A 132 22.61 -10.77 97.35
N ARG A 133 21.44 -10.13 97.45
CA ARG A 133 20.48 -10.00 96.32
C ARG A 133 21.08 -9.22 95.14
N TYR A 134 21.86 -8.17 95.39
CA TYR A 134 22.58 -7.45 94.33
C TYR A 134 23.63 -8.34 93.63
N LEU A 135 24.37 -9.18 94.35
CA LEU A 135 25.32 -10.12 93.73
C LEU A 135 24.60 -11.16 92.84
N GLN A 136 23.44 -11.66 93.27
CA GLN A 136 22.60 -12.55 92.46
C GLN A 136 22.11 -11.84 91.19
N TYR A 137 21.50 -10.65 91.33
CA TYR A 137 21.03 -9.84 90.20
C TYR A 137 22.14 -9.48 89.21
N TYR A 138 23.35 -9.18 89.69
CA TYR A 138 24.52 -8.91 88.84
C TYR A 138 25.04 -10.17 88.12
N GLY A 139 24.87 -11.35 88.72
CA GLY A 139 25.08 -12.64 88.05
C GLY A 139 24.11 -12.84 86.88
N GLU A 140 22.82 -12.63 87.12
CA GLU A 140 21.77 -12.72 86.09
C GLU A 140 21.96 -11.66 84.98
N TYR A 141 22.31 -10.43 85.34
CA TYR A 141 22.55 -9.34 84.39
C TYR A 141 23.73 -9.65 83.47
N ARG A 142 24.83 -10.23 83.98
CA ARG A 142 25.95 -10.71 83.15
C ARG A 142 25.53 -11.78 82.15
N GLN A 143 24.67 -12.72 82.56
CA GLN A 143 24.14 -13.75 81.65
C GLN A 143 23.24 -13.12 80.57
N LYS A 144 22.35 -12.19 80.94
CA LYS A 144 21.52 -11.44 79.97
C LYS A 144 22.37 -10.66 78.97
N GLN A 145 23.46 -10.04 79.41
CA GLN A 145 24.39 -9.30 78.54
C GLN A 145 25.11 -10.21 77.53
N ILE A 146 25.61 -11.38 77.92
CA ILE A 146 26.24 -12.31 76.95
C ILE A 146 25.21 -12.90 75.98
N THR A 147 24.00 -13.23 76.43
CA THR A 147 22.89 -13.64 75.55
C THR A 147 22.58 -12.55 74.53
N HIS A 148 22.52 -11.29 74.95
CA HIS A 148 22.26 -10.16 74.05
C HIS A 148 23.37 -10.01 72.99
N ILE A 149 24.65 -10.07 73.39
CA ILE A 149 25.80 -10.07 72.47
C ILE A 149 25.73 -11.22 71.44
N ILE A 150 25.35 -12.43 71.87
CA ILE A 150 25.21 -13.59 70.98
C ILE A 150 24.05 -13.38 70.00
N ASN A 151 22.92 -12.86 70.46
CA ASN A 151 21.75 -12.59 69.63
C ASN A 151 22.07 -11.51 68.57
N THR A 152 22.65 -10.37 68.98
CA THR A 152 23.09 -9.30 68.07
C THR A 152 24.08 -9.82 67.03
N LYS A 153 25.08 -10.62 67.43
CA LYS A 153 26.03 -11.26 66.50
C LYS A 153 25.34 -12.22 65.50
N THR A 154 24.30 -12.91 65.95
CA THR A 154 23.54 -13.87 65.12
C THR A 154 22.66 -13.14 64.10
N GLU A 155 21.98 -12.06 64.52
CA GLU A 155 21.21 -11.20 63.62
C GLU A 155 22.10 -10.53 62.58
N MET A 156 23.26 -10.00 63.00
CA MET A 156 24.27 -9.41 62.11
C MET A 156 24.74 -10.41 61.03
N LYS A 157 24.97 -11.69 61.41
CA LYS A 157 25.31 -12.76 60.45
C LYS A 157 24.18 -13.05 59.46
N ASN A 158 22.92 -13.03 59.92
CA ASN A 158 21.75 -13.24 59.06
C ASN A 158 21.60 -12.09 58.04
N ILE A 159 21.74 -10.84 58.48
CA ILE A 159 21.72 -9.67 57.61
C ILE A 159 22.84 -9.71 56.57
N LEU A 160 24.04 -10.14 56.94
CA LEU A 160 25.16 -10.30 56.02
C LEU A 160 24.89 -11.36 54.94
N LEU A 161 24.21 -12.47 55.28
CA LEU A 161 23.75 -13.46 54.31
C LEU A 161 22.70 -12.90 53.35
N GLN A 162 21.67 -12.21 53.86
CA GLN A 162 20.65 -11.55 53.04
C GLN A 162 21.26 -10.49 52.11
N LEU A 163 22.21 -9.70 52.62
CA LEU A 163 22.92 -8.68 51.84
C LEU A 163 23.72 -9.30 50.69
N LYS A 164 24.38 -10.44 50.93
CA LYS A 164 25.11 -11.19 49.90
C LYS A 164 24.15 -11.72 48.82
N GLU A 165 23.01 -12.29 49.23
CA GLU A 165 21.97 -12.78 48.32
C GLU A 165 21.42 -11.67 47.42
N LYS A 166 21.01 -10.53 48.00
CA LYS A 166 20.46 -9.39 47.25
C LYS A 166 21.49 -8.75 46.31
N LYS A 167 22.76 -8.68 46.72
CA LYS A 167 23.85 -8.24 45.82
C LYS A 167 24.04 -9.18 44.63
N ASN A 168 23.95 -10.50 44.83
CA ASN A 168 24.06 -11.47 43.75
C ASN A 168 22.87 -11.38 42.77
N GLN A 169 21.64 -11.30 43.28
CA GLN A 169 20.43 -11.10 42.47
C GLN A 169 20.51 -9.81 41.64
N LYS A 170 20.99 -8.71 42.23
CA LYS A 170 21.20 -7.45 41.50
C LYS A 170 22.18 -7.61 40.34
N GLU A 171 23.31 -8.27 40.54
CA GLU A 171 24.34 -8.42 39.49
C GLU A 171 23.87 -9.35 38.35
N GLN A 172 23.12 -10.41 38.68
CA GLN A 172 22.46 -11.26 37.68
C GLN A 172 21.46 -10.47 36.84
N LEU A 173 20.52 -9.77 37.50
CA LEU A 173 19.49 -8.96 36.84
C LEU A 173 20.09 -7.84 35.98
N LYS A 174 21.18 -7.23 36.42
CA LYS A 174 21.94 -6.23 35.64
C LYS A 174 22.58 -6.86 34.39
N SER A 175 23.18 -8.05 34.50
CA SER A 175 23.74 -8.78 33.35
C SER A 175 22.66 -9.13 32.31
N GLU A 176 21.48 -9.54 32.77
CA GLU A 176 20.32 -9.82 31.91
C GLU A 176 19.78 -8.54 31.26
N THR A 177 19.70 -7.43 32.01
CA THR A 177 19.28 -6.12 31.48
C THR A 177 20.19 -5.64 30.34
N GLU A 178 21.51 -5.82 30.44
CA GLU A 178 22.43 -5.43 29.37
C GLU A 178 22.33 -6.34 28.13
N LYS A 179 22.00 -7.64 28.29
CA LYS A 179 21.68 -8.52 27.16
C LYS A 179 20.43 -8.06 26.43
N GLU A 180 19.36 -7.73 27.17
CA GLU A 180 18.12 -7.23 26.57
C GLU A 180 18.30 -5.87 25.88
N LYS A 181 19.12 -4.96 26.42
CA LYS A 181 19.49 -3.71 25.73
C LYS A 181 20.24 -3.96 24.42
N LEU A 182 21.16 -4.92 24.38
CA LEU A 182 21.89 -5.27 23.15
C LEU A 182 20.93 -5.80 22.08
N GLU A 183 20.00 -6.68 22.46
CA GLU A 183 18.98 -7.20 21.55
C GLU A 183 17.96 -6.13 21.11
N LEU A 184 17.62 -5.18 21.99
CA LEU A 184 16.81 -4.00 21.63
C LEU A 184 17.50 -3.15 20.55
N SER A 185 18.82 -2.97 20.66
CA SER A 185 19.60 -2.23 19.66
C SER A 185 19.55 -2.92 18.30
N LYS A 186 19.68 -4.26 18.26
CA LYS A 186 19.56 -5.06 17.03
C LYS A 186 18.17 -4.94 16.41
N ASP A 187 17.11 -5.03 17.21
CA ASP A 187 15.72 -4.88 16.75
C ASP A 187 15.48 -3.48 16.14
N LYS A 188 16.04 -2.41 16.75
CA LYS A 188 15.95 -1.03 16.22
C LYS A 188 16.80 -0.82 14.96
N GLU A 189 17.96 -1.45 14.85
CA GLU A 189 18.72 -1.48 13.61
C GLU A 189 17.97 -2.19 12.48
N GLU A 190 17.32 -3.31 12.76
CA GLU A 190 16.50 -4.02 11.76
C GLU A 190 15.31 -3.15 11.32
N GLN A 191 14.63 -2.51 12.26
CA GLN A 191 13.53 -1.57 12.01
C GLN A 191 13.97 -0.44 11.05
N THR A 192 15.12 0.18 11.30
CA THR A 192 15.66 1.26 10.45
C THR A 192 16.15 0.76 9.08
N LYS A 193 16.71 -0.45 8.99
CA LYS A 193 17.07 -1.11 7.73
C LYS A 193 15.82 -1.37 6.87
N ILE A 194 14.74 -1.89 7.45
CA ILE A 194 13.46 -2.12 6.75
C ILE A 194 12.86 -0.80 6.26
N LEU A 195 12.77 0.21 7.14
CA LEU A 195 12.21 1.53 6.80
C LEU A 195 13.00 2.24 5.67
N SER A 196 14.33 2.20 5.72
CA SER A 196 15.18 2.84 4.70
C SER A 196 15.12 2.12 3.36
N ASN A 197 15.13 0.78 3.34
CA ASN A 197 14.97 -0.01 2.12
C ASN A 197 13.61 0.23 1.43
N LEU A 198 12.51 0.16 2.18
CA LEU A 198 11.17 0.43 1.65
C LEU A 198 11.06 1.83 1.03
N LYS A 199 11.58 2.86 1.73
CA LYS A 199 11.59 4.25 1.25
C LYS A 199 12.42 4.43 -0.01
N LYS A 200 13.57 3.74 -0.11
CA LYS A 200 14.44 3.76 -1.29
C LYS A 200 13.76 3.11 -2.50
N GLN A 201 13.25 1.88 -2.35
CA GLN A 201 12.56 1.16 -3.43
C GLN A 201 11.34 1.94 -3.95
N GLU A 202 10.53 2.51 -3.06
CA GLU A 202 9.39 3.35 -3.44
C GLU A 202 9.82 4.60 -4.23
N SER A 203 10.88 5.30 -3.80
CA SER A 203 11.38 6.47 -4.53
C SER A 203 11.99 6.13 -5.89
N GLU A 204 12.69 5.00 -6.03
CA GLU A 204 13.31 4.59 -7.29
C GLU A 204 12.26 4.16 -8.33
N LEU A 205 11.27 3.37 -7.90
CA LEU A 205 10.16 2.94 -8.78
C LEU A 205 9.29 4.13 -9.21
N LEU A 206 9.03 5.11 -8.35
CA LEU A 206 8.28 6.31 -8.70
C LEU A 206 9.02 7.19 -9.73
N LYS A 207 10.35 7.34 -9.61
CA LYS A 207 11.17 8.03 -10.61
C LYS A 207 11.09 7.32 -11.97
N LYS A 208 11.37 6.02 -11.98
CA LYS A 208 11.35 5.19 -13.20
C LYS A 208 9.99 5.20 -13.90
N LEU A 209 8.89 5.14 -13.14
CA LEU A 209 7.53 5.23 -13.69
C LEU A 209 7.26 6.60 -14.33
N ASN A 210 7.68 7.70 -13.70
CA ASN A 210 7.48 9.04 -14.26
C ASN A 210 8.32 9.28 -15.52
N GLU A 211 9.56 8.79 -15.56
CA GLU A 211 10.41 8.82 -16.76
C GLU A 211 9.77 8.04 -17.91
N GLN A 212 9.32 6.81 -17.65
CA GLN A 212 8.64 5.97 -18.65
C GLN A 212 7.32 6.60 -19.14
N LYS A 213 6.49 7.15 -18.24
CA LYS A 213 5.25 7.87 -18.62
C LYS A 213 5.53 9.11 -19.47
N LYS A 214 6.60 9.85 -19.18
CA LYS A 214 7.01 11.02 -19.98
C LYS A 214 7.46 10.59 -21.38
N ALA A 215 8.25 9.53 -21.47
CA ALA A 215 8.69 8.96 -22.75
C ALA A 215 7.52 8.43 -23.60
N ASP A 216 6.58 7.70 -22.99
CA ASP A 216 5.39 7.22 -23.71
C ASP A 216 4.50 8.38 -24.18
N LYS A 217 4.25 9.41 -23.35
CA LYS A 217 3.50 10.60 -23.76
C LYS A 217 4.14 11.29 -24.98
N GLN A 218 5.46 11.50 -24.96
CA GLN A 218 6.20 12.09 -26.09
C GLN A 218 6.11 11.23 -27.37
N LEU A 219 6.12 9.91 -27.22
CA LEU A 219 5.97 8.96 -28.32
C LEU A 219 4.53 8.93 -28.87
N GLN A 220 3.52 8.98 -28.01
CA GLN A 220 2.11 9.10 -28.40
C GLN A 220 1.84 10.40 -29.16
N GLU A 221 2.39 11.54 -28.71
CA GLU A 221 2.28 12.81 -29.41
C GLU A 221 2.94 12.77 -30.80
N SER A 222 4.14 12.17 -30.90
CA SER A 222 4.84 11.97 -32.18
C SER A 222 4.03 11.09 -33.16
N ILE A 223 3.49 9.96 -32.68
CA ILE A 223 2.66 9.06 -33.48
C ILE A 223 1.33 9.73 -33.87
N LYS A 224 0.73 10.54 -32.99
CA LYS A 224 -0.49 11.29 -33.29
C LYS A 224 -0.26 12.33 -34.39
N ARG A 225 0.89 13.04 -34.38
CA ARG A 225 1.28 13.96 -35.47
C ARG A 225 1.43 13.23 -36.80
N LEU A 226 2.16 12.10 -36.81
CA LEU A 226 2.36 11.29 -38.02
C LEU A 226 1.04 10.75 -38.59
N ILE A 227 0.15 10.22 -37.74
CA ILE A 227 -1.17 9.75 -38.18
C ILE A 227 -2.05 10.90 -38.68
N ALA A 228 -2.02 12.06 -38.04
CA ALA A 228 -2.77 13.24 -38.50
C ALA A 228 -2.29 13.72 -39.87
N GLU A 229 -0.97 13.73 -40.11
CA GLU A 229 -0.37 14.12 -41.38
C GLU A 229 -0.64 13.09 -42.49
N GLU A 230 -0.58 11.80 -42.19
CA GLU A 230 -0.94 10.74 -43.14
C GLU A 230 -2.43 10.79 -43.51
N MET A 231 -3.30 11.03 -42.52
CA MET A 231 -4.75 11.21 -42.72
C MET A 231 -5.07 12.49 -43.49
N ARG A 232 -4.28 13.56 -43.34
CA ARG A 232 -4.40 14.80 -44.12
C ARG A 232 -4.11 14.53 -45.59
N LYS A 233 -2.96 13.91 -45.91
CA LYS A 233 -2.58 13.53 -47.28
C LYS A 233 -3.61 12.58 -47.91
N ALA A 234 -4.06 11.56 -47.18
CA ALA A 234 -5.08 10.62 -47.66
C ALA A 234 -6.44 11.29 -47.91
N ARG A 235 -6.84 12.27 -47.09
CA ARG A 235 -8.06 13.08 -47.33
C ARG A 235 -7.91 13.97 -48.55
N GLU A 236 -6.81 14.68 -48.70
CA GLU A 236 -6.54 15.52 -49.88
C GLU A 236 -6.54 14.68 -51.18
N GLU A 237 -6.00 13.46 -51.14
CA GLU A 237 -5.97 12.56 -52.29
C GLU A 237 -7.36 11.95 -52.59
N ALA A 238 -8.11 11.59 -51.55
CA ALA A 238 -9.51 11.14 -51.68
C ALA A 238 -10.41 12.27 -52.20
N GLU A 239 -10.21 13.52 -51.76
CA GLU A 239 -10.95 14.69 -52.22
C GLU A 239 -10.63 15.01 -53.69
N ARG A 240 -9.37 14.89 -54.13
CA ARG A 240 -9.01 14.98 -55.56
C ARG A 240 -9.69 13.89 -56.39
N LYS A 241 -9.71 12.64 -55.91
CA LYS A 241 -10.40 11.52 -56.57
C LYS A 241 -11.92 11.72 -56.62
N ALA A 242 -12.53 12.22 -55.55
CA ALA A 242 -13.96 12.55 -55.48
C ALA A 242 -14.33 13.69 -56.44
N LYS A 243 -13.53 14.76 -56.51
CA LYS A 243 -13.72 15.87 -57.48
C LYS A 243 -13.59 15.38 -58.92
N ALA A 244 -12.57 14.56 -59.23
CA ALA A 244 -12.42 13.96 -60.56
C ALA A 244 -13.61 13.07 -60.96
N LEU A 245 -14.13 12.26 -60.02
CA LEU A 245 -15.31 11.41 -60.26
C LEU A 245 -16.61 12.23 -60.39
N ALA A 246 -16.74 13.32 -59.64
CA ALA A 246 -17.86 14.25 -59.75
C ALA A 246 -17.82 15.01 -61.09
N GLU A 247 -16.64 15.42 -61.56
CA GLU A 247 -16.47 16.00 -62.90
C GLU A 247 -16.76 15.00 -64.02
N GLN A 248 -16.39 13.73 -63.88
CA GLN A 248 -16.77 12.68 -64.84
C GLN A 248 -18.28 12.51 -64.89
N ARG A 249 -18.95 12.40 -63.74
CA ARG A 249 -20.42 12.31 -63.66
C ARG A 249 -21.12 13.57 -64.19
N ALA A 250 -20.55 14.76 -63.99
CA ALA A 250 -21.06 15.99 -64.58
C ALA A 250 -20.91 15.99 -66.12
N LYS A 251 -19.81 15.45 -66.66
CA LYS A 251 -19.57 15.29 -68.11
C LYS A 251 -20.45 14.20 -68.74
N GLU A 252 -20.81 13.15 -67.99
CA GLU A 252 -21.82 12.15 -68.42
C GLU A 252 -23.23 12.74 -68.41
N ASN A 253 -23.63 13.43 -67.34
CA ASN A 253 -24.93 14.11 -67.27
C ASN A 253 -25.07 15.26 -68.30
N ALA A 254 -23.97 15.84 -68.77
CA ALA A 254 -23.98 16.79 -69.89
C ALA A 254 -24.20 16.14 -71.27
N LYS A 255 -23.97 14.83 -71.42
CA LYS A 255 -24.26 14.08 -72.66
C LYS A 255 -25.70 13.57 -72.75
N ASN A 256 -26.45 13.55 -71.64
CA ASN A 256 -27.82 13.03 -71.58
C ASN A 256 -28.87 14.13 -71.33
N LYS A 257 -28.83 15.18 -72.15
CA LYS A 257 -29.90 16.20 -72.25
C LYS A 257 -30.27 16.47 -73.71
N ASN A 258 -31.24 15.72 -74.21
CA ASN A 258 -32.09 16.13 -75.33
C ASN A 258 -33.49 15.53 -75.13
N ASN A 259 -34.51 16.40 -75.27
CA ASN A 259 -35.95 16.24 -74.97
C ASN A 259 -36.34 16.61 -73.53
N LYS A 260 -36.77 17.85 -73.29
CA LYS A 260 -38.17 18.35 -73.37
C LYS A 260 -38.99 17.99 -72.11
N THR A 261 -39.72 18.85 -71.42
CA THR A 261 -39.95 20.32 -71.33
C THR A 261 -41.09 20.43 -70.30
N GLU A 262 -41.01 21.36 -69.33
CA GLU A 262 -42.17 22.13 -68.78
C GLU A 262 -43.31 21.35 -68.06
N THR A 263 -44.06 21.83 -67.07
CA THR A 263 -44.13 23.03 -66.19
C THR A 263 -44.99 22.61 -64.94
N ASN A 264 -45.31 23.36 -63.87
CA ASN A 264 -45.12 24.76 -63.43
C ASN A 264 -45.31 24.86 -61.88
N VAL A 265 -44.92 25.99 -61.25
CA VAL A 265 -45.63 26.77 -60.17
C VAL A 265 -46.10 26.03 -58.86
N ALA A 266 -45.91 26.50 -57.62
CA ALA A 266 -45.61 27.83 -57.07
C ALA A 266 -44.93 27.80 -55.67
N ASN A 267 -44.27 28.93 -55.31
CA ASN A 267 -44.30 29.65 -54.02
C ASN A 267 -44.00 28.96 -52.65
N LYS A 268 -43.39 29.63 -51.64
CA LYS A 268 -42.55 30.86 -51.55
C LYS A 268 -42.07 31.02 -50.07
N THR A 269 -40.82 31.47 -49.83
CA THR A 269 -40.35 32.34 -48.69
C THR A 269 -40.73 32.04 -47.21
N THR A 270 -39.90 32.16 -46.16
CA THR A 270 -38.45 32.50 -45.94
C THR A 270 -38.12 32.39 -44.43
N SER A 271 -36.87 32.06 -44.06
CA SER A 271 -36.14 32.52 -42.84
C SER A 271 -36.69 32.14 -41.43
N THR A 272 -35.92 31.92 -40.35
CA THR A 272 -34.47 32.03 -40.06
C THR A 272 -34.15 31.28 -38.75
N ASN A 273 -33.00 30.58 -38.64
CA ASN A 273 -32.02 30.63 -37.52
C ASN A 273 -31.08 29.40 -37.43
N GLU A 274 -29.91 29.56 -38.05
CA GLU A 274 -28.56 29.31 -37.52
C GLU A 274 -28.14 28.06 -36.68
N ASN A 275 -27.07 27.44 -37.20
CA ASN A 275 -25.84 27.02 -36.49
C ASN A 275 -25.79 25.75 -35.60
N LYS A 276 -25.51 24.58 -36.24
CA LYS A 276 -24.28 23.80 -35.96
C LYS A 276 -23.99 22.64 -36.94
N SER A 277 -22.72 22.54 -37.37
CA SER A 277 -22.02 21.29 -37.76
C SER A 277 -22.34 20.58 -39.11
N THR A 278 -22.58 21.31 -40.19
CA THR A 278 -22.87 20.77 -41.55
C THR A 278 -21.67 20.26 -42.39
N HIS A 279 -20.50 19.98 -41.79
CA HIS A 279 -19.29 19.60 -42.55
C HIS A 279 -18.96 18.09 -42.59
N THR A 280 -19.81 17.22 -42.04
CA THR A 280 -19.55 15.76 -41.95
C THR A 280 -20.56 14.88 -42.71
N GLU A 281 -21.69 15.44 -43.16
CA GLU A 281 -22.77 14.67 -43.82
C GLU A 281 -22.53 14.33 -45.29
N LEU A 282 -21.56 14.97 -45.97
CA LEU A 282 -21.37 14.87 -47.42
C LEU A 282 -20.57 13.65 -47.92
N LEU A 283 -20.27 12.66 -47.06
CA LEU A 283 -19.26 11.62 -47.34
C LEU A 283 -19.69 10.16 -47.06
N LEU A 284 -20.93 9.91 -46.62
CA LEU A 284 -21.43 8.54 -46.39
C LEU A 284 -22.06 7.96 -47.66
N THR A 285 -21.92 6.65 -47.86
CA THR A 285 -22.77 5.94 -48.82
C THR A 285 -24.22 5.85 -48.30
N PRO A 286 -25.24 5.71 -49.16
CA PRO A 286 -26.63 5.62 -48.70
C PRO A 286 -26.88 4.48 -47.69
N GLU A 287 -26.18 3.35 -47.80
CA GLU A 287 -26.24 2.25 -46.83
C GLU A 287 -25.62 2.64 -45.48
N GLU A 288 -24.49 3.36 -45.48
CA GLU A 288 -23.83 3.81 -44.25
C GLU A 288 -24.58 4.96 -43.57
N GLN A 289 -25.26 5.81 -44.34
CA GLN A 289 -26.17 6.84 -43.82
C GLN A 289 -27.35 6.18 -43.08
N LEU A 290 -28.04 5.23 -43.73
CA LEU A 290 -29.13 4.47 -43.11
C LEU A 290 -28.66 3.68 -41.87
N LEU A 291 -27.41 3.21 -41.83
CA LEU A 291 -26.85 2.55 -40.65
C LEU A 291 -26.53 3.55 -39.53
N ASN A 292 -26.02 4.73 -39.88
CA ASN A 292 -25.76 5.84 -38.95
C ASN A 292 -27.04 6.29 -38.24
N ASP A 293 -28.08 6.58 -39.02
CA ASP A 293 -29.36 7.09 -38.51
C ASP A 293 -30.03 6.07 -37.58
N LYS A 294 -29.93 4.78 -37.92
CA LYS A 294 -30.40 3.68 -37.07
C LYS A 294 -29.56 3.53 -35.79
N PHE A 295 -28.25 3.79 -35.83
CA PHE A 295 -27.41 3.76 -34.62
C PHE A 295 -27.80 4.89 -33.67
N GLU A 296 -27.95 6.12 -34.17
CA GLU A 296 -28.41 7.28 -33.38
C GLU A 296 -29.81 7.09 -32.81
N ALA A 297 -30.76 6.58 -33.60
CA ALA A 297 -32.15 6.33 -33.15
C ALA A 297 -32.25 5.30 -32.01
N ASN A 298 -31.23 4.46 -31.81
CA ASN A 298 -31.15 3.47 -30.72
C ASN A 298 -30.34 3.95 -29.51
N ARG A 299 -29.97 5.23 -29.44
CA ARG A 299 -29.32 5.82 -28.26
C ARG A 299 -30.17 5.62 -26.99
N GLY A 300 -29.53 5.09 -25.94
CA GLY A 300 -30.16 4.71 -24.67
C GLY A 300 -30.91 3.38 -24.71
N LYS A 301 -30.85 2.65 -25.84
CA LYS A 301 -31.57 1.38 -26.08
C LYS A 301 -30.66 0.25 -26.57
N LEU A 302 -29.37 0.52 -26.81
CA LEU A 302 -28.45 -0.52 -27.30
C LEU A 302 -28.28 -1.63 -26.25
N PRO A 303 -28.28 -2.91 -26.64
CA PRO A 303 -28.02 -4.01 -25.72
C PRO A 303 -26.61 -3.92 -25.13
N TRP A 304 -26.44 -4.48 -23.94
CA TRP A 304 -25.15 -4.58 -23.28
C TRP A 304 -24.18 -5.49 -24.07
N PRO A 305 -22.87 -5.21 -24.03
CA PRO A 305 -21.86 -6.06 -24.66
C PRO A 305 -21.67 -7.40 -23.93
N THR A 306 -22.26 -7.59 -22.75
CA THR A 306 -22.32 -8.87 -22.02
C THR A 306 -23.77 -9.21 -21.68
N GLU A 307 -24.07 -10.49 -21.43
CA GLU A 307 -25.44 -10.91 -21.09
C GLU A 307 -25.88 -10.47 -19.70
N ARG A 308 -24.94 -10.41 -18.77
CA ARG A 308 -25.08 -9.89 -17.40
C ARG A 308 -23.81 -9.11 -17.09
N GLY A 309 -23.92 -8.11 -16.23
CA GLY A 309 -22.78 -7.32 -15.79
C GLY A 309 -23.19 -6.09 -14.99
N VAL A 310 -22.19 -5.42 -14.43
CA VAL A 310 -22.35 -4.20 -13.64
C VAL A 310 -21.28 -3.19 -14.07
N ILE A 311 -21.61 -1.89 -14.11
CA ILE A 311 -20.60 -0.85 -14.39
C ILE A 311 -19.63 -0.79 -13.21
N LEU A 312 -18.37 -1.14 -13.48
CA LEU A 312 -17.26 -1.12 -12.53
C LEU A 312 -16.56 0.25 -12.51
N SER A 313 -16.55 0.95 -13.64
CA SER A 313 -15.97 2.27 -13.82
C SER A 313 -16.68 2.98 -14.96
N SER A 314 -17.12 4.21 -14.71
CA SER A 314 -17.85 5.07 -15.64
C SER A 314 -16.92 5.91 -16.51
N TYR A 315 -17.46 6.45 -17.60
CA TYR A 315 -16.76 7.37 -18.49
C TYR A 315 -16.40 8.69 -17.81
N GLY A 316 -15.23 9.25 -18.14
CA GLY A 316 -14.76 10.55 -17.63
C GLY A 316 -13.75 10.42 -16.48
N GLU A 317 -13.59 11.48 -15.70
CA GLU A 317 -12.68 11.49 -14.55
C GLU A 317 -13.38 11.05 -13.25
N HIS A 318 -12.79 10.08 -12.57
CA HIS A 318 -13.21 9.61 -11.25
C HIS A 318 -12.01 9.37 -10.34
N GLU A 319 -12.22 9.35 -9.02
CA GLU A 319 -11.14 9.02 -8.09
C GLU A 319 -10.77 7.55 -8.13
N HIS A 320 -9.48 7.26 -8.01
CA HIS A 320 -8.94 5.91 -7.98
C HIS A 320 -9.40 5.19 -6.70
N ALA A 321 -10.14 4.10 -6.82
CA ALA A 321 -10.83 3.40 -5.73
C ALA A 321 -10.00 3.13 -4.45
N VAL A 322 -8.68 2.95 -4.58
CA VAL A 322 -7.74 2.70 -3.47
C VAL A 322 -6.86 3.92 -3.12
N LEU A 323 -6.76 4.93 -3.98
CA LEU A 323 -5.78 6.03 -3.86
C LEU A 323 -6.51 7.38 -3.82
N LYS A 324 -6.90 7.80 -2.61
CA LYS A 324 -7.56 9.10 -2.35
C LYS A 324 -6.77 10.24 -2.99
N GLY A 325 -7.46 11.12 -3.72
CA GLY A 325 -6.87 12.27 -4.41
C GLY A 325 -6.18 11.98 -5.75
N VAL A 326 -6.10 10.72 -6.20
CA VAL A 326 -5.62 10.38 -7.55
C VAL A 326 -6.83 10.27 -8.49
N LYS A 327 -6.93 11.18 -9.47
CA LYS A 327 -7.95 11.09 -10.53
C LYS A 327 -7.49 10.19 -11.67
N VAL A 328 -8.38 9.33 -12.13
CA VAL A 328 -8.23 8.46 -13.29
C VAL A 328 -9.26 8.90 -14.32
N ARG A 329 -8.82 9.12 -15.57
CA ARG A 329 -9.74 9.35 -16.69
C ARG A 329 -9.96 8.05 -17.45
N ASN A 330 -11.22 7.61 -17.52
CA ASN A 330 -11.65 6.52 -18.38
C ASN A 330 -12.23 7.08 -19.67
N ASP A 331 -11.77 6.54 -20.80
CA ASP A 331 -12.18 6.95 -22.14
C ASP A 331 -13.35 6.08 -22.68
N GLY A 332 -13.89 5.18 -21.84
CA GLY A 332 -15.05 4.31 -22.09
C GLY A 332 -15.81 3.96 -20.80
N VAL A 333 -16.55 2.86 -20.81
CA VAL A 333 -17.20 2.26 -19.62
C VAL A 333 -16.65 0.85 -19.41
N TYR A 334 -16.35 0.49 -18.17
CA TYR A 334 -15.87 -0.86 -17.83
C TYR A 334 -17.03 -1.64 -17.20
N ILE A 335 -17.39 -2.74 -17.83
CA ILE A 335 -18.52 -3.59 -17.46
C ILE A 335 -17.96 -4.88 -16.88
N SER A 336 -18.06 -5.06 -15.57
CA SER A 336 -17.68 -6.32 -14.92
C SER A 336 -18.68 -7.41 -15.27
N THR A 337 -18.19 -8.63 -15.44
CA THR A 337 -18.95 -9.79 -15.89
C THR A 337 -18.38 -11.08 -15.27
N LEU A 338 -18.99 -12.23 -15.53
CA LEU A 338 -18.48 -13.53 -15.09
C LEU A 338 -17.22 -13.94 -15.88
N PRO A 339 -16.30 -14.72 -15.28
CA PRO A 339 -15.17 -15.31 -16.00
C PRO A 339 -15.61 -16.06 -17.27
N ASN A 340 -14.83 -15.91 -18.34
CA ASN A 340 -15.11 -16.50 -19.66
C ASN A 340 -16.46 -16.10 -20.30
N ALA A 341 -17.11 -15.04 -19.83
CA ALA A 341 -18.33 -14.53 -20.45
C ALA A 341 -18.13 -14.14 -21.92
N LYS A 342 -19.13 -14.39 -22.74
CA LYS A 342 -19.13 -14.04 -24.17
C LYS A 342 -19.45 -12.56 -24.35
N VAL A 343 -18.61 -11.89 -25.12
CA VAL A 343 -18.77 -10.47 -25.49
C VAL A 343 -19.51 -10.40 -26.81
N ARG A 344 -20.45 -9.47 -26.91
CA ARG A 344 -21.41 -9.33 -28.01
C ARG A 344 -21.30 -7.95 -28.65
N SER A 345 -21.56 -7.86 -29.96
CA SER A 345 -21.72 -6.56 -30.63
C SER A 345 -23.00 -5.87 -30.13
N ILE A 346 -22.90 -4.59 -29.74
CA ILE A 346 -24.07 -3.81 -29.31
C ILE A 346 -24.96 -3.40 -30.49
N PHE A 347 -24.47 -3.46 -31.73
CA PHE A 347 -25.23 -3.09 -32.93
C PHE A 347 -24.75 -3.81 -34.20
N ASP A 348 -25.54 -3.72 -35.27
CA ASP A 348 -25.19 -4.19 -36.62
C ASP A 348 -24.05 -3.35 -37.20
N GLY A 349 -23.04 -3.96 -37.82
CA GLY A 349 -21.89 -3.23 -38.34
C GLY A 349 -20.86 -4.08 -39.05
N GLU A 350 -19.69 -3.51 -39.31
CA GLU A 350 -18.55 -4.21 -39.93
C GLU A 350 -17.31 -4.12 -39.05
N VAL A 351 -16.62 -5.24 -38.85
CA VAL A 351 -15.37 -5.28 -38.05
C VAL A 351 -14.27 -4.56 -38.82
N SER A 352 -13.95 -3.33 -38.39
CA SER A 352 -12.90 -2.53 -39.01
C SER A 352 -11.52 -3.13 -38.74
N LYS A 353 -11.22 -3.49 -37.49
CA LYS A 353 -9.93 -4.08 -37.08
C LYS A 353 -10.07 -4.99 -35.88
N VAL A 354 -9.21 -6.00 -35.83
CA VAL A 354 -8.88 -6.77 -34.63
C VAL A 354 -7.42 -6.50 -34.30
N LEU A 355 -7.15 -6.07 -33.06
CA LEU A 355 -5.81 -5.70 -32.60
C LEU A 355 -5.43 -6.54 -31.38
N ALA A 356 -4.36 -7.31 -31.49
CA ALA A 356 -3.67 -7.87 -30.34
C ALA A 356 -2.59 -6.88 -29.89
N ILE A 357 -2.71 -6.31 -28.68
CA ILE A 357 -1.69 -5.45 -28.09
C ILE A 357 -0.78 -6.34 -27.24
N PRO A 358 0.50 -6.56 -27.58
CA PRO A 358 1.35 -7.46 -26.81
C PRO A 358 1.57 -6.94 -25.38
N GLY A 359 1.11 -7.69 -24.38
CA GLY A 359 1.09 -7.27 -22.96
C GLY A 359 -0.31 -6.91 -22.43
N LYS A 360 -1.27 -6.66 -23.33
CA LYS A 360 -2.70 -6.54 -23.03
C LYS A 360 -3.51 -7.60 -23.77
N ASN A 361 -4.79 -7.66 -23.41
CA ASN A 361 -5.78 -8.48 -24.08
C ASN A 361 -6.17 -7.91 -25.47
N LYS A 362 -6.86 -8.71 -26.28
CA LYS A 362 -7.27 -8.38 -27.65
C LYS A 362 -8.34 -7.27 -27.66
N ILE A 363 -8.42 -6.53 -28.76
CA ILE A 363 -9.38 -5.45 -29.01
C ILE A 363 -10.08 -5.68 -30.36
N VAL A 364 -11.39 -5.50 -30.40
CA VAL A 364 -12.20 -5.49 -31.63
C VAL A 364 -12.76 -4.09 -31.84
N LEU A 365 -12.66 -3.57 -33.07
CA LEU A 365 -13.22 -2.29 -33.49
C LEU A 365 -14.29 -2.55 -34.56
N ILE A 366 -15.52 -2.08 -34.34
CA ILE A 366 -16.66 -2.28 -35.24
C ILE A 366 -17.19 -0.92 -35.70
N LYS A 367 -17.42 -0.77 -37.00
CA LYS A 367 -17.93 0.44 -37.67
C LYS A 367 -19.46 0.34 -37.85
N HIS A 368 -20.16 1.43 -37.56
CA HIS A 368 -21.62 1.60 -37.66
C HIS A 368 -21.93 2.94 -38.36
N GLY A 369 -21.52 3.10 -39.63
CA GLY A 369 -21.58 4.41 -40.31
C GLY A 369 -20.46 5.35 -39.84
N ASN A 370 -20.78 6.55 -39.35
CA ASN A 370 -19.80 7.45 -38.72
C ASN A 370 -19.37 7.02 -37.31
N TYR A 371 -20.12 6.10 -36.69
CA TYR A 371 -19.86 5.61 -35.35
C TYR A 371 -18.91 4.41 -35.34
N PHE A 372 -18.08 4.33 -34.31
CA PHE A 372 -17.27 3.15 -34.00
C PHE A 372 -17.51 2.69 -32.57
N THR A 373 -17.59 1.37 -32.38
CA THR A 373 -17.57 0.73 -31.06
C THR A 373 -16.25 -0.01 -30.87
N VAL A 374 -15.62 0.21 -29.71
CA VAL A 374 -14.39 -0.48 -29.29
C VAL A 374 -14.74 -1.46 -28.19
N TYR A 375 -14.36 -2.72 -28.35
CA TYR A 375 -14.45 -3.76 -27.33
C TYR A 375 -13.03 -4.18 -26.96
N ALA A 376 -12.59 -3.81 -25.76
CA ALA A 376 -11.27 -4.14 -25.25
C ALA A 376 -11.36 -5.08 -24.04
N ASN A 377 -10.19 -5.56 -23.62
CA ASN A 377 -10.02 -6.61 -22.62
C ASN A 377 -10.51 -8.02 -23.02
N LEU A 378 -10.38 -8.40 -24.31
CA LEU A 378 -10.83 -9.70 -24.81
C LEU A 378 -9.72 -10.77 -24.74
N SER A 379 -9.97 -11.90 -24.08
CA SER A 379 -9.04 -13.05 -24.06
C SER A 379 -9.01 -13.73 -25.44
N ASP A 380 -10.17 -13.89 -26.06
CA ASP A 380 -10.34 -14.42 -27.42
C ASP A 380 -11.31 -13.60 -28.26
N VAL A 381 -11.18 -13.74 -29.57
CA VAL A 381 -11.95 -13.02 -30.60
C VAL A 381 -12.43 -14.04 -31.64
N PHE A 382 -13.71 -13.95 -32.01
CA PHE A 382 -14.38 -14.89 -32.93
C PHE A 382 -14.67 -14.29 -34.32
N VAL A 383 -14.22 -13.05 -34.55
CA VAL A 383 -14.49 -12.29 -35.78
C VAL A 383 -13.21 -11.78 -36.43
N GLN A 384 -13.27 -11.53 -37.74
CA GLN A 384 -12.13 -11.07 -38.55
C GLN A 384 -12.39 -9.69 -39.17
N PRO A 385 -11.36 -8.89 -39.51
CA PRO A 385 -11.53 -7.62 -40.23
C PRO A 385 -12.30 -7.80 -41.55
N GLY A 386 -13.20 -6.87 -41.86
CA GLY A 386 -14.11 -6.91 -43.01
C GLY A 386 -15.37 -7.77 -42.80
N GLN A 387 -15.50 -8.48 -41.67
CA GLN A 387 -16.68 -9.28 -41.37
C GLN A 387 -17.87 -8.40 -40.95
N LYS A 388 -19.00 -8.54 -41.63
CA LYS A 388 -20.29 -7.99 -41.17
C LYS A 388 -20.78 -8.76 -39.95
N VAL A 389 -21.19 -8.03 -38.91
CA VAL A 389 -21.72 -8.56 -37.64
C VAL A 389 -23.12 -8.04 -37.37
N LYS A 390 -23.92 -8.84 -36.67
CA LYS A 390 -25.25 -8.46 -36.19
C LYS A 390 -25.26 -8.07 -34.71
N THR A 391 -26.26 -7.30 -34.32
CA THR A 391 -26.60 -6.97 -32.94
C THR A 391 -26.72 -8.26 -32.10
N LYS A 392 -26.13 -8.26 -30.90
CA LYS A 392 -26.00 -9.41 -29.98
C LYS A 392 -25.14 -10.60 -30.50
N GLN A 393 -24.54 -10.53 -31.69
CA GLN A 393 -23.62 -11.58 -32.15
C GLN A 393 -22.38 -11.65 -31.24
N ASN A 394 -21.98 -12.86 -30.84
CA ASN A 394 -20.75 -13.07 -30.06
C ASN A 394 -19.51 -12.70 -30.91
N ILE A 395 -18.68 -11.80 -30.39
CA ILE A 395 -17.46 -11.29 -31.04
C ILE A 395 -16.17 -11.73 -30.30
N GLY A 396 -16.27 -12.16 -29.04
CA GLY A 396 -15.12 -12.62 -28.26
C GLY A 396 -15.46 -13.16 -26.87
N THR A 397 -14.43 -13.38 -26.06
CA THR A 397 -14.52 -13.77 -24.64
C THR A 397 -13.89 -12.69 -23.78
N ALA A 398 -14.51 -12.34 -22.65
CA ALA A 398 -13.95 -11.39 -21.69
C ALA A 398 -12.74 -11.99 -20.94
N SER A 399 -11.71 -11.20 -20.72
CA SER A 399 -10.51 -11.62 -19.98
C SER A 399 -10.59 -11.28 -18.50
N THR A 400 -10.05 -12.15 -17.64
CA THR A 400 -9.93 -11.91 -16.20
C THR A 400 -8.61 -11.21 -15.92
N ASP A 401 -8.65 -10.08 -15.20
CA ASP A 401 -7.46 -9.46 -14.64
C ASP A 401 -7.03 -10.26 -13.39
N LEU A 402 -5.93 -10.99 -13.51
CA LEU A 402 -5.38 -11.88 -12.47
C LEU A 402 -4.85 -11.11 -11.25
N ASP A 403 -4.59 -9.80 -11.35
CA ASP A 403 -4.11 -9.00 -10.21
C ASP A 403 -5.26 -8.46 -9.35
N GLU A 404 -6.46 -8.32 -9.91
CA GLU A 404 -7.65 -7.82 -9.21
C GLU A 404 -8.75 -8.88 -9.00
N ASP A 405 -8.57 -10.07 -9.56
CA ASP A 405 -9.57 -11.15 -9.68
C ASP A 405 -10.92 -10.66 -10.24
N LYS A 406 -10.85 -9.81 -11.27
CA LYS A 406 -12.01 -9.19 -11.92
C LYS A 406 -12.03 -9.48 -13.41
N THR A 407 -13.11 -10.07 -13.89
CA THR A 407 -13.42 -10.13 -15.31
C THR A 407 -14.24 -8.89 -15.69
N TYR A 408 -13.79 -8.17 -16.72
CA TYR A 408 -14.50 -7.00 -17.25
C TYR A 408 -14.28 -6.84 -18.76
N VAL A 409 -15.19 -6.11 -19.39
CA VAL A 409 -15.09 -5.66 -20.78
C VAL A 409 -15.07 -4.14 -20.79
N GLU A 410 -14.14 -3.55 -21.53
CA GLU A 410 -14.15 -2.12 -21.80
C GLU A 410 -14.91 -1.85 -23.10
N LEU A 411 -15.96 -1.03 -23.03
CA LEU A 411 -16.71 -0.53 -24.18
C LEU A 411 -16.38 0.96 -24.37
N GLN A 412 -16.03 1.37 -25.60
CA GLN A 412 -15.95 2.78 -25.98
C GLN A 412 -16.85 3.05 -27.20
N ILE A 413 -17.46 4.24 -27.27
CA ILE A 413 -18.24 4.70 -28.43
C ILE A 413 -17.61 5.99 -28.96
N TRP A 414 -17.36 6.03 -30.27
CA TRP A 414 -16.68 7.13 -30.93
C TRP A 414 -17.55 7.63 -32.10
N ASN A 415 -17.72 8.94 -32.25
CA ASN A 415 -18.26 9.55 -33.47
C ASN A 415 -17.07 10.21 -34.21
N GLY A 416 -16.64 9.61 -35.32
CA GLY A 416 -15.39 9.96 -35.99
C GLY A 416 -14.19 9.93 -35.03
N ASN A 417 -13.67 11.11 -34.67
CA ASN A 417 -12.53 11.27 -33.75
C ASN A 417 -12.93 11.67 -32.31
N ILE A 418 -14.23 11.85 -32.03
CA ILE A 418 -14.74 12.30 -30.72
C ILE A 418 -15.19 11.07 -29.92
N LYS A 419 -14.62 10.88 -28.73
CA LYS A 419 -15.06 9.84 -27.78
C LYS A 419 -16.31 10.30 -27.04
N LEU A 420 -17.31 9.44 -26.95
CA LEU A 420 -18.59 9.69 -26.30
C LEU A 420 -18.76 8.80 -25.08
N ASN A 421 -19.52 9.26 -24.08
CA ASN A 421 -19.90 8.43 -22.93
C ASN A 421 -20.80 7.26 -23.39
N PRO A 422 -20.38 5.99 -23.29
CA PRO A 422 -21.17 4.84 -23.73
C PRO A 422 -22.43 4.57 -22.89
N GLU A 423 -22.46 5.03 -21.64
CA GLU A 423 -23.61 4.85 -20.72
C GLU A 423 -24.86 5.57 -21.24
N LEU A 424 -24.68 6.64 -22.03
CA LEU A 424 -25.77 7.36 -22.70
C LEU A 424 -26.31 6.64 -23.95
N TRP A 425 -25.78 5.46 -24.29
CA TRP A 425 -26.14 4.70 -25.49
C TRP A 425 -26.70 3.31 -25.19
N ILE A 426 -26.16 2.63 -24.16
CA ILE A 426 -26.66 1.34 -23.71
C ILE A 426 -27.97 1.48 -22.93
N ALA A 427 -28.80 0.44 -22.95
CA ALA A 427 -30.03 0.35 -22.18
C ALA A 427 -29.72 0.36 -20.67
N HIS A 428 -30.50 1.06 -19.87
CA HIS A 428 -30.33 1.06 -18.42
C HIS A 428 -30.84 -0.27 -17.85
N SER A 429 -30.08 -0.88 -16.94
CA SER A 429 -30.57 -2.01 -16.14
C SER A 429 -31.46 -1.49 -15.01
N ASN A 430 -32.75 -1.85 -15.05
CA ASN A 430 -33.64 -1.74 -13.89
C ASN A 430 -33.26 -2.77 -12.81
#